data_AF-A0A0S9F6D8-F1
#
_entry.id   AF-A0A0S9F6D8-F1
#
_cell.length_a   1.000
_cell.length_b   1.000
_cell.length_c   1.000
_cell.angle_alpha   90.00
_cell.angle_beta   90.00
_cell.angle_gamma   90.00
#
_symmetry.space_group_name_H-M   'P 1'
#
loop_
_entity.id
_entity.type
_entity.pdbx_description
1 polymer ?
#
loop_
_entity_poly.entity_id
_entity_poly.type
_entity_poly.pdbx_seq_one_letter_code
_entity_poly.pdbx_strand_id
1 'polypeptide(L)'
;MRPLWRIVLFGMYAAGLFLLVLFGGNEHDWMLQMDPSLEEGSIESNGNRQLFTGLVFASICVTQGLAIATAASTGQKILSGSLIVLACAIWFVLSFNA
;
A
#
# COMPACT_ATOMS: atom_id res chain seq x y z
N MET A 1 26.66 -3.58 3.93
CA MET A 1 25.78 -3.98 2.81
C MET A 1 25.92 -2.98 1.67
N ARG A 2 25.98 -3.45 0.42
CA ARG A 2 26.20 -2.58 -0.75
C ARG A 2 25.05 -1.57 -0.92
N PRO A 3 25.31 -0.31 -1.30
CA PRO A 3 24.29 0.74 -1.42
C PRO A 3 23.17 0.40 -2.42
N LEU A 4 23.48 -0.40 -3.45
CA LEU A 4 22.52 -0.87 -4.46
C LEU A 4 21.33 -1.64 -3.87
N TRP A 5 21.57 -2.49 -2.86
CA TRP A 5 20.50 -3.28 -2.24
C TRP A 5 19.43 -2.40 -1.57
N ARG A 6 19.86 -1.28 -0.97
CA ARG A 6 18.94 -0.35 -0.31
C ARG A 6 18.09 0.41 -1.33
N ILE A 7 18.66 0.77 -2.47
CA ILE A 7 17.91 1.42 -3.55
C ILE A 7 16.79 0.49 -4.04
N VAL A 8 17.07 -0.81 -4.17
CA VAL A 8 16.05 -1.80 -4.53
C VAL A 8 14.94 -1.86 -3.48
N LEU A 9 15.26 -1.92 -2.19
CA LEU A 9 14.25 -1.96 -1.13
C LEU A 9 13.35 -0.72 -1.11
N PHE A 10 13.92 0.49 -1.25
CA PHE A 10 13.13 1.72 -1.35
C PHE A 10 12.32 1.78 -2.65
N GLY A 11 12.87 1.27 -3.76
CA GLY A 11 12.15 1.16 -5.03
C GLY A 11 10.95 0.21 -4.93
N MET A 12 11.11 -0.95 -4.28
CA MET A 12 10.00 -1.88 -4.03
C MET A 12 8.93 -1.26 -3.13
N TYR A 13 9.33 -0.48 -2.13
CA TYR A 13 8.39 0.25 -1.29
C TYR A 13 7.59 1.29 -2.09
N ALA A 14 8.26 2.11 -2.91
CA ALA A 14 7.60 3.11 -3.73
C ALA A 14 6.63 2.47 -4.74
N ALA A 15 7.04 1.37 -5.39
CA ALA A 15 6.18 0.61 -6.29
C ALA A 15 5.00 -0.01 -5.55
N GLY A 16 5.22 -0.57 -4.35
CA GLY A 16 4.18 -1.11 -3.50
C GLY A 16 3.15 -0.05 -3.12
N LEU A 17 3.58 1.11 -2.64
CA LEU A 17 2.67 2.23 -2.34
C LEU A 17 1.88 2.68 -3.57
N PHE A 18 2.53 2.76 -4.73
CA PHE A 18 1.87 3.14 -5.98
C PHE A 18 0.74 2.16 -6.34
N LEU A 19 0.99 0.85 -6.26
CA LEU A 19 -0.02 -0.17 -6.46
C LEU A 19 -1.14 -0.08 -5.42
N LEU A 20 -0.78 0.19 -4.17
CA LEU A 20 -1.73 0.26 -3.06
C LEU A 20 -2.69 1.44 -3.23
N VAL A 21 -2.23 2.59 -3.70
CA VAL A 21 -3.10 3.74 -4.04
C VAL A 21 -3.93 3.46 -5.28
N LEU A 22 -3.32 2.92 -6.35
CA LEU A 22 -4.00 2.69 -7.62
C LEU A 22 -5.13 1.67 -7.51
N PHE A 23 -4.94 0.64 -6.68
CA PHE A 23 -5.92 -0.43 -6.45
C PHE A 23 -6.67 -0.31 -5.12
N GLY A 24 -6.40 0.71 -4.30
CA GLY A 24 -7.03 0.87 -2.99
C GLY A 24 -8.35 1.64 -2.99
N GLY A 25 -8.64 2.45 -4.01
CA GLY A 25 -9.89 3.22 -4.10
C GLY A 25 -11.07 2.41 -4.67
N ASN A 26 -12.28 2.96 -4.54
CA ASN A 26 -13.52 2.36 -5.05
C ASN A 26 -13.47 2.22 -6.60
N GLU A 27 -13.61 1.00 -7.09
CA GLU A 27 -13.58 0.66 -8.53
C GLU A 27 -14.70 1.34 -9.32
N HIS A 28 -15.79 1.68 -8.64
CA HIS A 28 -17.01 2.18 -9.23
C HIS A 28 -17.22 3.68 -8.95
N ASP A 29 -16.24 4.34 -8.33
CA ASP A 29 -16.32 5.76 -7.97
C ASP A 29 -16.53 6.64 -9.21
N TRP A 30 -15.88 6.29 -10.31
CA TRP A 30 -16.06 6.97 -11.60
C TRP A 30 -17.45 6.70 -12.22
N MET A 31 -18.06 5.56 -11.94
CA MET A 31 -19.42 5.23 -12.42
C MET A 31 -20.48 5.97 -11.61
N LEU A 32 -20.32 6.05 -10.29
CA LEU A 32 -21.19 6.84 -9.41
C LEU A 32 -21.14 8.34 -9.76
N GLN A 33 -19.99 8.84 -10.20
CA GLN A 33 -19.85 10.20 -10.72
C GLN A 33 -20.55 10.43 -12.07
N MET A 34 -20.69 9.40 -12.90
CA MET A 34 -21.36 9.51 -14.21
C MET A 34 -22.87 9.21 -14.16
N ASP A 35 -23.30 8.33 -13.27
CA ASP A 35 -24.70 8.00 -13.03
C ASP A 35 -24.99 7.89 -11.53
N PRO A 36 -25.46 8.97 -10.90
CA PRO A 36 -25.78 8.99 -9.47
C PRO A 36 -27.03 8.19 -9.11
N SER A 37 -27.72 7.56 -10.09
CA SER A 37 -28.85 6.67 -9.82
C SER A 37 -28.43 5.24 -9.46
N LEU A 38 -27.14 4.90 -9.62
CA LEU A 38 -26.57 3.64 -9.16
C LEU A 38 -26.36 3.67 -7.64
N GLU A 39 -26.96 2.74 -6.90
CA GLU A 39 -26.74 2.63 -5.45
C GLU A 39 -25.32 2.09 -5.15
N GLU A 40 -24.59 2.80 -4.30
CA GLU A 40 -23.36 2.34 -3.62
C GLU A 40 -23.65 1.05 -2.84
N GLY A 41 -23.46 -0.10 -3.48
CA GLY A 41 -23.73 -1.43 -2.91
C GLY A 41 -24.51 -2.38 -3.82
N SER A 42 -25.06 -1.89 -4.93
CA SER A 42 -25.69 -2.75 -5.96
C SER A 42 -24.67 -3.50 -6.84
N ILE A 43 -23.39 -3.09 -6.78
CA ILE A 43 -22.29 -3.69 -7.52
C ILE A 43 -21.50 -4.56 -6.56
N GLU A 44 -21.48 -5.87 -6.83
CA GLU A 44 -20.72 -6.84 -6.05
C GLU A 44 -19.22 -6.48 -6.08
N SER A 45 -18.70 -5.99 -4.96
CA SER A 45 -17.30 -5.58 -4.87
C SER A 45 -16.42 -6.83 -4.99
N ASN A 46 -15.52 -6.81 -5.97
CA ASN A 46 -14.70 -7.96 -6.31
C ASN A 46 -13.67 -8.25 -5.21
N GLY A 47 -13.93 -9.25 -4.36
CA GLY A 47 -13.06 -9.63 -3.23
C GLY A 47 -11.60 -9.93 -3.61
N ASN A 48 -11.31 -10.21 -4.88
CA ASN A 48 -9.93 -10.34 -5.38
C ASN A 48 -9.11 -9.06 -5.20
N ARG A 49 -9.73 -7.87 -5.27
CA ARG A 49 -9.02 -6.60 -5.14
C ARG A 49 -8.56 -6.38 -3.71
N GLN A 50 -9.40 -6.64 -2.72
CA GLN A 50 -9.04 -6.54 -1.30
C GLN A 50 -7.95 -7.56 -0.91
N LEU A 51 -8.01 -8.77 -1.48
CA LEU A 51 -6.94 -9.76 -1.35
C LEU A 51 -5.64 -9.30 -2.00
N PHE A 52 -5.70 -8.75 -3.21
CA PHE A 52 -4.53 -8.24 -3.92
C PHE A 52 -3.87 -7.08 -3.18
N THR A 53 -4.64 -6.07 -2.79
CA THR A 53 -4.12 -4.93 -2.03
C THR A 53 -3.55 -5.42 -0.69
N GLY A 54 -4.18 -6.40 -0.04
CA GLY A 54 -3.69 -7.00 1.21
C GLY A 54 -2.33 -7.69 1.02
N LEU A 55 -2.14 -8.41 -0.09
CA LEU A 55 -0.87 -9.01 -0.46
C LEU A 55 0.21 -7.96 -0.75
N VAL A 56 -0.16 -6.88 -1.46
CA VAL A 56 0.76 -5.74 -1.70
C VAL A 56 1.20 -5.14 -0.37
N PHE A 57 0.27 -4.88 0.55
CA PHE A 57 0.59 -4.36 1.89
C PHE A 57 1.51 -5.30 2.67
N ALA A 58 1.22 -6.61 2.66
CA ALA A 58 2.08 -7.61 3.30
C ALA A 58 3.51 -7.58 2.72
N SER A 59 3.65 -7.44 1.40
CA SER A 59 4.96 -7.35 0.74
C SER A 59 5.74 -6.08 1.16
N ILE A 60 5.05 -4.96 1.37
CA ILE A 60 5.63 -3.71 1.87
C ILE A 60 6.16 -3.90 3.30
N CYS A 61 5.38 -4.55 4.16
CA CYS A 61 5.79 -4.84 5.54
C CYS A 61 7.02 -5.77 5.59
N VAL A 62 7.05 -6.81 4.75
CA VAL A 62 8.19 -7.74 4.68
C VAL A 62 9.45 -7.03 4.19
N THR A 63 9.35 -6.25 3.10
CA THR A 63 10.51 -5.52 2.53
C THR A 63 11.07 -4.49 3.50
N GLN A 64 10.23 -3.73 4.21
CA GLN A 64 10.68 -2.78 5.23
C GLN A 64 11.17 -3.47 6.51
N GLY A 65 10.60 -4.61 6.90
CA GLY A 65 11.11 -5.44 7.99
C GLY A 65 12.53 -5.93 7.71
N LEU A 66 12.79 -6.38 6.48
CA LEU A 66 14.13 -6.72 5.98
C LEU A 66 15.06 -5.49 5.99
N ALA A 67 14.57 -4.31 5.60
CA ALA A 67 15.36 -3.07 5.67
C ALA A 67 15.77 -2.72 7.11
N ILE A 68 14.89 -2.93 8.09
CA ILE A 68 15.19 -2.72 9.52
C ILE A 68 16.20 -3.75 10.04
N ALA A 69 16.00 -5.03 9.73
CA ALA A 69 16.88 -6.12 10.16
C ALA A 69 18.31 -5.97 9.64
N THR A 70 18.45 -5.37 8.45
CA THR A 70 19.74 -5.18 7.77
C THR A 70 20.36 -3.80 7.99
N ALA A 71 19.65 -2.89 8.68
CA ALA A 71 20.12 -1.53 8.94
C ALA A 71 21.25 -1.49 9.98
N ALA A 72 22.36 -0.85 9.61
CA ALA A 72 23.52 -0.68 10.47
C ALA A 72 23.41 0.52 11.43
N SER A 73 22.52 1.49 11.13
CA SER A 73 22.35 2.70 11.95
C SER A 73 20.92 2.84 12.47
N THR A 74 20.79 3.41 13.68
CA THR A 74 19.50 3.70 14.31
C THR A 74 18.64 4.62 13.44
N GLY A 75 19.24 5.60 12.75
CA GLY A 75 18.51 6.48 11.82
C GLY A 75 17.86 5.74 10.65
N GLN A 76 18.51 4.70 10.12
CA GLN A 76 17.94 3.88 9.03
C GLN A 76 16.79 3.00 9.51
N LYS A 77 16.87 2.52 10.76
CA LYS A 77 15.77 1.78 11.41
C LYS A 77 14.56 2.67 11.63
N ILE A 78 14.77 3.90 12.11
CA ILE A 78 13.69 4.89 12.30
C ILE A 78 13.04 5.24 10.97
N LEU A 79 13.83 5.48 9.91
CA LEU A 79 13.29 5.79 8.58
C LEU A 79 12.45 4.63 8.01
N SER A 80 12.94 3.39 8.12
CA SER A 80 12.19 2.22 7.62
C SER A 80 10.93 1.99 8.46
N GLY A 81 11.00 2.23 9.78
CA GLY A 81 9.85 2.19 10.67
C GLY A 81 8.79 3.25 10.33
N SER A 82 9.19 4.50 10.06
CA SER A 82 8.25 5.56 9.68
C SER A 82 7.58 5.27 8.33
N LEU A 83 8.27 4.62 7.40
CA LEU A 83 7.70 4.16 6.13
C LEU A 83 6.63 3.06 6.33
N ILE A 84 6.83 2.15 7.28
CA ILE A 84 5.77 1.18 7.65
C ILE A 84 4.55 1.90 8.20
N VAL A 85 4.76 2.85 9.13
CA VAL A 85 3.65 3.63 9.72
C VAL A 85 2.89 4.41 8.64
N LEU A 86 3.59 5.01 7.68
CA LEU A 86 2.98 5.69 6.54
C LEU A 86 2.14 4.74 5.68
N ALA A 87 2.67 3.54 5.38
CA ALA A 87 1.93 2.54 4.61
C ALA A 87 0.67 2.07 5.35
N CYS A 88 0.74 1.89 6.67
CA CYS A 88 -0.43 1.57 7.50
C CYS A 88 -1.49 2.69 7.45
N ALA A 89 -1.07 3.96 7.54
CA ALA A 89 -1.98 5.09 7.46
C ALA A 89 -2.68 5.15 6.10
N ILE A 90 -1.94 4.96 5.01
CA ILE A 90 -2.50 4.92 3.64
C ILE A 90 -3.47 3.76 3.49
N TRP A 91 -3.09 2.56 3.95
CA TRP A 91 -3.95 1.38 3.93
C TRP A 91 -5.27 1.62 4.67
N PHE A 92 -5.19 2.23 5.85
CA PHE A 92 -6.36 2.55 6.67
C PHE A 92 -7.27 3.54 5.97
N VAL A 93 -6.73 4.62 5.41
CA VAL A 93 -7.49 5.62 4.66
C VAL A 93 -8.20 4.98 3.46
N LEU A 94 -7.52 4.13 2.71
CA LEU A 94 -8.09 3.46 1.54
C LEU A 94 -9.15 2.43 1.93
N SER A 95 -8.94 1.67 3.01
CA SER A 95 -9.92 0.68 3.48
C SER A 95 -11.17 1.29 4.12
N PHE A 96 -11.09 2.53 4.63
CA PHE A 96 -12.22 3.22 5.26
C PHE A 96 -12.95 4.20 4.33
N ASN A 97 -12.35 4.59 3.20
CA ASN A 97 -12.99 5.43 2.17
C ASN A 97 -13.39 4.63 0.91
N ALA A 98 -13.19 3.32 0.91
CA ALA A 98 -13.65 2.42 -0.16
C ALA A 98 -14.96 1.74 0.26
#